data_AF-A0A9P0CTV2-F1
#
_entry.id   AF-A0A9P0CTV2-F1
#
_cell.length_a   1.000
_cell.length_b   1.000
_cell.length_c   1.000
_cell.angle_alpha   90.00
_cell.angle_beta   90.00
_cell.angle_gamma   90.00
#
_symmetry.space_group_name_H-M   'P 1'
#
loop_
_entity.id
_entity.type
_entity.pdbx_description
1 polymer ?
#
loop_
_entity_poly.entity_id
_entity_poly.type
_entity_poly.pdbx_seq_one_letter_code
_entity_poly.pdbx_strand_id
1 'polypeptide(L)'
;MTCHWLDEDLKRQSVALTCQRFAGTHSYERIAETLEDIHKKYNLDTTKLLATVTDNVSIFVKLFKEFDLNIGNKEHSAEEDSDSEEKEDEVVFKPIILSDSESTLDSSNFTQERCASHTINLIATTDYKNSVNGLLPLRQKNTLFSKCSKLWNKCGRPKSAEIIQEELGHKLKVPGITRWNSTYNAQR
;
A
#
# COMPACT_ATOMS: atom_id res chain seq x y z
N MET A 1 -7.18 10.57 3.10
CA MET A 1 -6.46 10.62 4.38
C MET A 1 -7.46 10.73 5.50
N THR A 2 -7.28 9.91 6.54
CA THR A 2 -8.02 9.97 7.79
C THR A 2 -7.06 10.33 8.91
N CYS A 3 -7.54 11.00 9.95
CA CYS A 3 -6.79 11.26 11.18
C CYS A 3 -7.48 10.53 12.33
N HIS A 4 -6.66 9.97 13.22
CA HIS A 4 -7.09 9.19 14.37
C HIS A 4 -6.32 9.66 15.60
N TRP A 5 -7.00 9.84 16.72
CA TRP A 5 -6.40 10.24 17.99
C TRP A 5 -7.20 9.65 19.15
N LEU A 6 -6.65 9.75 20.37
CA LEU A 6 -7.37 9.44 21.60
C LEU A 6 -7.85 10.74 22.23
N ASP A 7 -9.11 10.80 22.65
CA ASP A 7 -9.63 11.92 23.43
C ASP A 7 -9.24 11.82 24.92
N GLU A 8 -9.71 12.77 25.72
CA GLU A 8 -9.46 12.83 27.17
C GLU A 8 -9.95 11.57 27.91
N ASP A 9 -10.96 10.88 27.37
CA ASP A 9 -11.50 9.62 27.90
C ASP A 9 -10.75 8.38 27.37
N LEU A 10 -9.64 8.55 26.64
CA LEU A 10 -8.91 7.50 25.94
C LEU A 10 -9.75 6.74 24.89
N LYS A 11 -10.78 7.37 24.34
CA LYS A 11 -11.58 6.80 23.25
C LYS A 11 -10.97 7.21 21.91
N ARG A 12 -10.89 6.24 21.00
CA ARG A 12 -10.42 6.49 19.65
C ARG A 12 -11.41 7.31 18.87
N GLN A 13 -10.98 8.49 18.46
CA GLN A 13 -11.67 9.36 17.52
C GLN A 13 -11.12 9.14 16.10
N SER A 14 -11.94 9.45 15.09
CA SER A 14 -11.59 9.24 13.69
C SER A 14 -12.30 10.25 12.81
N VAL A 15 -11.55 10.92 11.95
CA VAL A 15 -12.10 11.91 11.01
C VAL A 15 -11.53 11.71 9.62
N ALA A 16 -12.36 11.88 8.60
CA ALA A 16 -11.91 11.95 7.21
C ALA A 16 -11.44 13.38 6.90
N LEU A 17 -10.14 13.55 6.64
CA LEU A 17 -9.56 14.84 6.29
C LEU A 17 -9.73 15.15 4.80
N THR A 18 -9.57 14.14 3.95
CA THR A 18 -9.75 14.28 2.50
C THR A 18 -10.01 12.93 1.84
N CYS A 19 -10.82 12.95 0.78
CA CYS A 19 -11.02 11.85 -0.16
C CYS A 19 -11.03 12.43 -1.58
N GLN A 20 -9.86 12.87 -2.04
CA GLN A 20 -9.71 13.47 -3.36
C GLN A 20 -9.09 12.47 -4.33
N ARG A 21 -9.55 12.54 -5.58
CA ARG A 21 -8.91 11.80 -6.67
C ARG A 21 -7.56 12.45 -6.96
N PHE A 22 -6.49 11.68 -6.78
CA PHE A 22 -5.16 12.08 -7.23
C PHE A 22 -5.05 11.87 -8.74
N ALA A 23 -4.99 12.95 -9.52
CA ALA A 23 -4.99 12.89 -10.98
C ALA A 23 -3.57 13.06 -11.56
N GLY A 24 -3.31 12.37 -12.67
CA GLY A 24 -2.00 12.38 -13.34
C GLY A 24 -0.99 11.43 -12.70
N THR A 25 0.29 11.67 -12.90
CA THR A 25 1.37 10.82 -12.39
C THR A 25 1.42 10.83 -10.86
N HIS A 26 1.46 9.64 -10.27
CA HIS A 26 1.60 9.43 -8.84
C HIS A 26 3.08 9.44 -8.44
N SER A 27 3.77 10.55 -8.71
CA SER A 27 5.18 10.69 -8.29
C SER A 27 5.25 10.91 -6.78
N TYR A 28 6.41 10.58 -6.23
CA TYR A 28 6.69 10.77 -4.82
C TYR A 28 6.51 12.26 -4.41
N GLU A 29 7.06 13.19 -5.19
CA GLU A 29 7.06 14.63 -4.90
C GLU A 29 5.63 15.18 -4.81
N ARG A 30 4.76 14.77 -5.75
CA ARG A 30 3.36 15.24 -5.75
C ARG A 30 2.58 14.71 -4.55
N ILE A 31 2.87 13.48 -4.11
CA ILE A 31 2.25 12.90 -2.91
C ILE A 31 2.74 13.64 -1.67
N ALA A 32 4.04 13.94 -1.60
CA ALA A 32 4.65 14.74 -0.53
C ALA A 32 4.00 16.13 -0.41
N GLU A 33 3.92 16.88 -1.51
CA GLU A 33 3.25 18.18 -1.58
C GLU A 33 1.80 18.10 -1.12
N THR A 34 1.07 17.08 -1.59
CA THR A 34 -0.34 16.90 -1.22
C THR A 34 -0.50 16.59 0.28
N LEU A 35 0.38 15.77 0.86
CA LEU A 35 0.38 15.50 2.29
C LEU A 35 0.68 16.77 3.09
N GLU A 36 1.67 17.54 2.67
CA GLU A 36 2.04 18.81 3.31
C GLU A 36 0.89 19.83 3.25
N ASP A 37 0.22 19.97 2.11
CA ASP A 37 -0.95 20.84 1.95
C ASP A 37 -2.10 20.43 2.87
N ILE A 38 -2.36 19.13 3.02
CA ILE A 38 -3.38 18.64 3.94
C ILE A 38 -2.97 18.94 5.39
N HIS A 39 -1.71 18.75 5.75
CA HIS A 39 -1.20 19.07 7.09
C HIS A 39 -1.36 20.57 7.40
N LYS A 40 -0.92 21.45 6.48
CA LYS A 40 -1.09 22.91 6.59
C LYS A 40 -2.56 23.29 6.71
N LYS A 41 -3.43 22.74 5.85
CA LYS A 41 -4.87 23.04 5.85
C LYS A 41 -5.56 22.74 7.19
N TYR A 42 -5.13 21.69 7.88
CA TYR A 42 -5.73 21.27 9.15
C TYR A 42 -4.87 21.62 10.38
N ASN A 43 -3.81 22.44 10.22
CA ASN A 43 -2.87 22.81 11.28
C ASN A 43 -2.33 21.59 12.04
N LEU A 44 -1.95 20.55 11.28
CA LEU A 44 -1.30 19.33 11.75
C LEU A 44 0.21 19.51 11.66
N ASP A 45 0.77 20.14 12.68
CA ASP A 45 2.19 20.33 12.89
C ASP A 45 2.86 19.06 13.45
N THR A 46 4.19 19.00 13.38
CA THR A 46 5.00 17.86 13.84
C THR A 46 4.81 17.55 15.33
N THR A 47 4.35 18.51 16.12
CA THR A 47 4.00 18.33 17.53
C THR A 47 2.69 17.57 17.75
N LYS A 48 1.78 17.58 16.77
CA LYS A 48 0.48 16.88 16.82
C LYS A 48 0.48 15.56 16.07
N LEU A 49 1.38 15.40 15.11
CA LEU A 49 1.50 14.20 14.29
C LEU A 49 2.45 13.20 14.94
N LEU A 50 1.90 12.14 15.51
CA LEU A 50 2.69 11.04 16.07
C LEU A 50 3.27 10.14 14.97
N ALA A 51 2.43 9.74 14.00
CA ALA A 51 2.82 8.81 12.94
C ALA A 51 1.85 8.88 11.75
N THR A 52 2.30 8.47 10.57
CA THR A 52 1.44 8.24 9.42
C THR A 52 1.48 6.79 8.97
N VAL A 53 0.30 6.17 8.89
CA VAL A 53 0.15 4.78 8.45
C VAL A 53 -0.11 4.74 6.95
N THR A 54 0.78 4.09 6.18
CA THR A 54 0.58 3.85 4.74
C THR A 54 0.75 2.36 4.42
N ASP A 55 0.34 1.95 3.22
CA ASP A 55 0.77 0.65 2.71
C ASP A 55 2.28 0.64 2.43
N ASN A 56 2.82 -0.55 2.15
CA ASN A 56 4.26 -0.75 1.98
C ASN A 56 4.76 -0.39 0.58
N VAL A 57 3.93 0.29 -0.23
CA VAL A 57 4.28 0.64 -1.60
C VAL A 57 5.58 1.45 -1.59
N SER A 58 6.51 1.06 -2.46
CA SER A 58 7.85 1.64 -2.59
C SER A 58 7.87 3.18 -2.64
N ILE A 59 6.84 3.80 -3.22
CA ILE A 59 6.66 5.25 -3.27
C ILE A 59 6.63 5.87 -1.86
N PHE A 60 5.90 5.28 -0.91
CA PHE A 60 5.87 5.77 0.47
C PHE A 60 7.16 5.46 1.22
N VAL A 61 7.79 4.32 0.95
CA VAL A 61 9.10 4.01 1.55
C VAL A 61 10.15 5.03 1.13
N LYS A 62 10.15 5.47 -0.14
CA LYS A 62 11.00 6.56 -0.62
C LYS A 62 10.61 7.89 0.03
N LEU A 63 9.30 8.15 0.15
CA LEU A 63 8.77 9.36 0.76
C LEU A 63 9.31 9.60 2.15
N PHE A 64 9.05 8.68 3.06
CA PHE A 64 9.41 8.90 4.45
C PHE A 64 10.93 8.84 4.69
N LYS A 65 11.67 8.06 3.89
CA LYS A 65 13.14 8.12 3.92
C LYS A 65 13.67 9.51 3.58
N GLU A 66 13.13 10.15 2.55
CA GLU A 66 13.58 11.50 2.16
C GLU A 66 13.05 12.59 3.09
N PHE A 67 11.84 12.44 3.65
CA PHE A 67 11.34 13.35 4.69
C PHE A 67 12.17 13.29 5.98
N ASP A 68 12.56 12.09 6.43
CA ASP A 68 13.43 11.92 7.59
C ASP A 68 14.80 12.58 7.38
N LEU A 69 15.30 12.60 6.13
CA LEU A 69 16.57 13.23 5.77
C LEU A 69 16.47 14.76 5.61
N ASN A 70 15.35 15.27 5.09
CA ASN A 70 15.15 16.71 4.85
C ASN A 70 15.01 17.54 6.14
N ILE A 71 14.73 16.92 7.28
CA ILE A 71 14.73 17.58 8.60
C ILE A 71 16.16 17.63 9.20
N GLY A 72 17.08 16.78 8.70
CA GLY A 72 18.42 16.62 9.24
C GLY A 72 19.56 17.26 8.45
N ASN A 73 19.50 17.39 7.11
CA ASN A 73 20.56 18.03 6.33
C ASN A 73 20.04 18.51 4.96
N LYS A 74 20.15 19.81 4.69
CA LYS A 74 20.08 20.36 3.33
C LYS A 74 21.38 20.05 2.58
N GLU A 75 21.48 18.90 1.94
CA GLU A 75 22.37 18.74 0.79
C GLU A 75 21.64 17.98 -0.32
N HIS A 76 21.32 18.72 -1.39
CA HIS A 76 20.80 18.20 -2.65
C HIS A 76 21.84 17.28 -3.29
N SER A 77 21.54 15.99 -3.40
CA SER A 77 22.11 15.16 -4.46
C SER A 77 20.94 14.61 -5.28
N ALA A 78 20.66 15.29 -6.39
CA ALA A 78 19.76 14.81 -7.42
C ALA A 78 20.40 13.62 -8.12
N GLU A 79 19.98 12.42 -7.75
CA GLU A 79 20.15 11.24 -8.60
C GLU A 79 18.80 10.92 -9.23
N GLU A 80 18.64 11.40 -10.46
CA GLU A 80 17.64 10.91 -11.40
C GLU A 80 17.94 9.42 -11.64
N ASP A 81 17.06 8.54 -11.17
CA ASP A 81 16.89 7.26 -11.85
C ASP A 81 15.40 6.96 -11.98
N SER A 82 14.95 7.20 -13.21
CA SER A 82 13.69 6.75 -13.76
C SER A 82 13.82 5.26 -14.01
N ASP A 83 13.39 4.43 -13.07
CA ASP A 83 12.83 3.14 -13.47
C ASP A 83 11.68 2.72 -12.57
N SER A 84 10.50 2.75 -13.17
CA SER A 84 9.29 2.09 -12.71
C SER A 84 9.41 0.57 -12.94
N GLU A 85 10.45 -0.03 -12.38
CA GLU A 85 10.46 -1.48 -12.17
C GLU A 85 9.81 -1.74 -10.82
N GLU A 86 8.66 -2.41 -10.88
CA GLU A 86 7.97 -3.02 -9.74
C GLU A 86 8.91 -4.02 -9.04
N LYS A 87 9.85 -3.52 -8.23
CA LYS A 87 10.60 -4.34 -7.30
C LYS A 87 9.60 -4.88 -6.29
N GLU A 88 9.49 -6.21 -6.23
CA GLU A 88 8.65 -6.90 -5.26
C GLU A 88 8.92 -6.31 -3.87
N ASP A 89 7.87 -5.79 -3.22
CA ASP A 89 7.96 -5.19 -1.89
C ASP A 89 8.55 -6.25 -0.93
N GLU A 90 9.84 -6.16 -0.63
CA GLU A 90 10.49 -7.07 0.30
C GLU A 90 10.07 -6.71 1.73
N VAL A 91 9.49 -7.68 2.45
CA VAL A 91 9.04 -7.49 3.84
C VAL A 91 10.26 -7.41 4.75
N VAL A 92 10.77 -6.21 4.96
CA VAL A 92 11.78 -5.96 5.99
C VAL A 92 11.09 -5.83 7.35
N PHE A 93 11.21 -6.85 8.20
CA PHE A 93 10.75 -6.78 9.60
C PHE A 93 11.70 -5.90 10.41
N LYS A 94 11.19 -4.79 10.96
CA LYS A 94 11.84 -4.12 12.08
C LYS A 94 11.35 -4.78 13.37
N PRO A 95 12.23 -5.27 14.27
CA PRO A 95 11.79 -5.75 15.57
C PRO A 95 11.08 -4.61 16.30
N ILE A 96 9.94 -4.92 16.95
CA ILE A 96 9.28 -4.00 17.87
C ILE A 96 10.22 -3.89 19.08
N ILE A 97 11.06 -2.87 19.10
CA ILE A 97 11.83 -2.53 20.29
C ILE A 97 10.83 -1.87 21.25
N LEU A 98 10.29 -2.65 22.19
CA LEU A 98 9.65 -2.11 23.39
C LEU A 98 10.77 -1.56 24.27
N SER A 99 11.30 -0.38 23.92
CA SER A 99 12.25 0.33 24.76
C SER A 99 11.46 0.97 25.90
N ASP A 100 11.49 0.31 27.06
CA ASP A 100 10.98 0.80 28.35
C ASP A 100 11.90 1.88 28.96
N SER A 101 12.57 2.66 28.10
CA SER A 101 13.49 3.70 28.49
C SER A 101 12.86 5.05 28.20
N GLU A 102 12.76 5.89 29.23
CA GLU A 102 12.61 7.35 29.15
C GLU A 102 13.78 7.96 28.34
N SER A 103 13.86 7.66 27.05
CA SER A 103 14.63 8.44 26.10
C SER A 103 13.68 9.54 25.66
N THR A 104 13.98 10.76 26.08
CA THR A 104 13.44 12.01 25.56
C THR A 104 13.01 11.83 24.11
N LEU A 105 11.69 11.84 23.88
CA LEU A 105 11.11 11.93 22.55
C LEU A 105 11.66 13.20 21.92
N ASP A 106 12.71 13.06 21.13
CA ASP A 106 13.14 14.12 20.22
C ASP A 106 12.01 14.24 19.20
N SER A 107 11.08 15.14 19.54
CA SER A 107 9.71 15.26 19.04
C SER A 107 9.64 15.89 17.65
N SER A 108 10.56 15.55 16.75
CA SER A 108 10.63 16.14 15.41
C SER A 108 10.55 15.16 14.26
N ASN A 109 10.57 13.85 14.50
CA ASN A 109 10.61 12.88 13.41
C ASN A 109 9.23 12.29 13.17
N PHE A 110 8.56 12.76 12.13
CA PHE A 110 7.29 12.24 11.63
C PHE A 110 7.51 10.83 11.05
N THR A 111 7.20 9.78 11.83
CA THR A 111 7.51 8.41 11.42
C THR A 111 6.43 7.79 10.53
N GLN A 112 6.89 7.01 9.56
CA GLN A 112 6.03 6.09 8.81
C GLN A 112 5.77 4.83 9.63
N GLU A 113 4.50 4.48 9.76
CA GLU A 113 4.08 3.16 10.21
C GLU A 113 3.55 2.35 9.04
N ARG A 114 4.02 1.12 8.93
CA ARG A 114 3.61 0.22 7.84
C ARG A 114 2.26 -0.40 8.14
N CYS A 115 1.38 -0.44 7.15
CA CYS A 115 0.07 -1.05 7.29
C CYS A 115 0.19 -2.56 7.58
N ALA A 116 -0.16 -2.96 8.80
CA ALA A 116 -0.13 -4.36 9.23
C ALA A 116 -0.97 -5.28 8.31
N SER A 117 -2.15 -4.83 7.87
CA SER A 117 -2.99 -5.61 6.97
C SER A 117 -2.33 -5.87 5.61
N HIS A 118 -1.61 -4.88 5.08
CA HIS A 118 -0.87 -5.04 3.84
C HIS A 118 0.33 -5.98 4.03
N THR A 119 1.07 -5.86 5.13
CA THR A 119 2.17 -6.76 5.48
C THR A 119 1.71 -8.21 5.60
N ILE A 120 0.60 -8.48 6.31
CA ILE A 120 0.05 -9.84 6.43
C ILE A 120 -0.36 -10.40 5.06
N ASN A 121 -0.98 -9.57 4.22
CA ASN A 121 -1.34 -9.98 2.86
C ASN A 121 -0.11 -10.34 2.02
N LEU A 122 0.95 -9.55 2.11
CA LEU A 122 2.20 -9.78 1.40
C LEU A 122 2.87 -11.09 1.85
N ILE A 123 2.94 -11.36 3.16
CA ILE A 123 3.41 -12.64 3.70
C ILE A 123 2.59 -13.81 3.12
N ALA A 124 1.27 -13.76 3.27
CA ALA A 124 0.39 -14.84 2.85
C ALA A 124 0.48 -15.11 1.33
N THR A 125 0.55 -14.06 0.52
CA THR A 125 0.62 -14.19 -0.94
C THR A 125 2.00 -14.64 -1.43
N THR A 126 3.09 -14.14 -0.83
CA THR A 126 4.46 -14.55 -1.15
C THR A 126 4.71 -16.00 -0.74
N ASP A 127 4.32 -16.40 0.47
CA ASP A 127 4.47 -17.79 0.94
C ASP A 127 3.67 -18.77 0.08
N TYR A 128 2.46 -18.38 -0.33
CA TYR A 128 1.65 -19.16 -1.26
C TYR A 128 2.34 -19.31 -2.63
N LYS A 129 2.83 -18.21 -3.21
CA LYS A 129 3.58 -18.23 -4.49
C LYS A 129 4.81 -19.13 -4.39
N ASN A 130 5.59 -18.99 -3.32
CA ASN A 130 6.78 -19.79 -3.06
C ASN A 130 6.44 -21.27 -2.89
N SER A 131 5.37 -21.60 -2.16
CA SER A 131 4.91 -22.97 -1.95
C SER A 131 4.43 -23.63 -3.25
N VAL A 132 3.65 -22.90 -4.05
CA VAL A 132 3.22 -23.35 -5.39
C VAL A 132 4.45 -23.58 -6.27
N ASN A 133 5.41 -22.67 -6.26
CA ASN A 133 6.61 -22.80 -7.08
C ASN A 133 7.54 -23.90 -6.55
N GLY A 134 7.61 -24.18 -5.25
CA GLY A 134 8.48 -25.21 -4.69
C GLY A 134 7.94 -26.64 -4.80
N LEU A 135 6.62 -26.85 -4.79
CA LEU A 135 6.01 -28.19 -4.65
C LEU A 135 5.25 -28.62 -5.91
N LEU A 136 5.76 -29.65 -6.60
CA LEU A 136 5.15 -30.24 -7.81
C LEU A 136 3.64 -30.60 -7.67
N PRO A 137 3.15 -31.18 -6.56
CA PRO A 137 1.73 -31.49 -6.41
C PRO A 137 0.82 -30.25 -6.34
N LEU A 138 1.32 -29.14 -5.81
CA LEU A 138 0.57 -27.87 -5.74
C LEU A 138 0.52 -27.18 -7.10
N ARG A 139 1.60 -27.26 -7.91
CA ARG A 139 1.60 -26.79 -9.30
C ARG A 139 0.49 -27.44 -10.13
N GLN A 140 0.28 -28.75 -9.96
CA GLN A 140 -0.79 -29.49 -10.66
C GLN A 140 -2.20 -29.09 -10.19
N LYS A 141 -2.40 -28.78 -8.90
CA LYS A 141 -3.66 -28.23 -8.37
C LYS A 141 -3.92 -26.78 -8.80
N ASN A 142 -2.89 -26.05 -9.21
CA ASN A 142 -3.01 -24.68 -9.73
C ASN A 142 -3.59 -24.59 -11.15
N THR A 143 -4.01 -25.73 -11.72
CA THR A 143 -4.75 -25.78 -12.99
C THR A 143 -6.07 -25.01 -12.95
N LEU A 144 -6.75 -24.94 -11.80
CA LEU A 144 -7.96 -24.13 -11.64
C LEU A 144 -7.65 -22.64 -11.75
N PHE A 145 -6.65 -22.14 -11.02
CA PHE A 145 -6.23 -20.75 -11.10
C PHE A 145 -5.76 -20.38 -12.51
N SER A 146 -5.02 -21.25 -13.20
CA SER A 146 -4.63 -20.97 -14.59
C SER A 146 -5.82 -20.88 -15.56
N LYS A 147 -6.88 -21.66 -15.34
CA LYS A 147 -8.14 -21.54 -16.10
C LYS A 147 -8.87 -20.24 -15.78
N CYS A 148 -8.97 -19.88 -14.50
CA CYS A 148 -9.54 -18.59 -14.07
C CYS A 148 -8.77 -17.42 -14.69
N SER A 149 -7.43 -17.42 -14.64
CA SER A 149 -6.59 -16.40 -15.27
C SER A 149 -6.81 -16.29 -16.77
N LYS A 150 -6.95 -17.42 -17.49
CA LYS A 150 -7.30 -17.40 -18.92
C LYS A 150 -8.66 -16.76 -19.17
N LEU A 151 -9.64 -17.03 -18.31
CA LEU A 151 -10.98 -16.45 -18.42
C LEU A 151 -11.00 -14.95 -18.11
N TRP A 152 -10.32 -14.53 -17.04
CA TRP A 152 -10.13 -13.11 -16.69
C TRP A 152 -9.41 -12.35 -17.81
N ASN A 153 -8.36 -12.92 -18.40
CA ASN A 153 -7.66 -12.33 -19.54
C ASN A 153 -8.57 -12.18 -20.78
N LYS A 154 -9.51 -13.12 -20.98
CA LYS A 154 -10.51 -13.01 -22.05
C LYS A 154 -11.53 -11.91 -21.78
N CYS A 155 -11.89 -11.64 -20.53
CA CYS A 155 -12.79 -10.54 -20.16
C CYS A 155 -12.25 -9.16 -20.53
N GLY A 156 -10.92 -9.01 -20.66
CA GLY A 156 -10.30 -7.78 -21.16
C GLY A 156 -10.49 -7.54 -22.66
N ARG A 157 -11.04 -8.50 -23.42
CA ARG A 157 -11.24 -8.41 -24.88
C ARG A 157 -12.72 -8.20 -25.20
N PRO A 158 -13.12 -7.15 -25.95
CA PRO A 158 -14.53 -6.78 -26.15
C PRO A 158 -15.43 -7.95 -26.61
N LYS A 159 -15.08 -8.61 -27.72
CA LYS A 159 -15.86 -9.73 -28.27
C LYS A 159 -16.00 -10.90 -27.31
N SER A 160 -14.92 -11.25 -26.60
CA SER A 160 -14.96 -12.34 -25.63
C SER A 160 -15.77 -11.96 -24.39
N ALA A 161 -15.74 -10.69 -23.96
CA ALA A 161 -16.51 -10.21 -22.82
C ALA A 161 -18.01 -10.23 -23.09
N GLU A 162 -18.43 -9.90 -24.32
CA GLU A 162 -19.83 -10.01 -24.77
C GLU A 162 -20.32 -11.46 -24.69
N ILE A 163 -19.56 -12.41 -25.27
CA ILE A 163 -19.89 -13.84 -25.20
C ILE A 163 -19.98 -14.31 -23.74
N ILE A 164 -19.03 -13.90 -22.89
CA ILE A 164 -19.04 -14.29 -21.47
C ILE A 164 -20.29 -13.73 -20.76
N GLN A 165 -20.70 -12.50 -21.06
CA GLN A 165 -21.89 -11.90 -20.47
C GLN A 165 -23.17 -12.56 -20.98
N GLU A 166 -23.22 -12.97 -22.25
CA GLU A 166 -24.34 -13.71 -22.83
C GLU A 166 -24.52 -15.09 -22.16
N GLU A 167 -23.43 -15.85 -22.02
CA GLU A 167 -23.44 -17.19 -21.44
C GLU A 167 -23.66 -17.19 -19.91
N LEU A 168 -23.08 -16.24 -19.18
CA LEU A 168 -23.16 -16.20 -17.71
C LEU A 168 -24.26 -15.26 -17.18
N GLY A 169 -24.87 -14.45 -18.05
CA GLY A 169 -25.86 -13.42 -17.67
C GLY A 169 -25.28 -12.23 -16.91
N HIS A 170 -23.96 -12.19 -16.66
CA HIS A 170 -23.29 -11.10 -15.97
C HIS A 170 -21.81 -11.00 -16.36
N LYS A 171 -21.20 -9.84 -16.10
CA LYS A 171 -19.77 -9.62 -16.31
C LYS A 171 -18.97 -10.21 -15.16
N LEU A 172 -17.90 -10.92 -15.48
CA LEU A 172 -16.98 -11.43 -14.47
C LEU A 172 -16.19 -10.29 -13.81
N LYS A 173 -16.00 -10.39 -12.49
CA LYS A 173 -15.07 -9.54 -11.76
C LYS A 173 -13.65 -10.00 -12.06
N VAL A 174 -12.86 -9.12 -12.66
CA VAL A 174 -11.45 -9.35 -12.95
C VAL A 174 -10.62 -8.89 -11.74
N PRO A 175 -9.66 -9.70 -11.26
CA PRO A 175 -8.80 -9.27 -10.17
C PRO A 175 -7.90 -8.11 -10.62
N GLY A 176 -7.92 -7.02 -9.86
CA GLY A 176 -6.99 -5.91 -10.00
C GLY A 176 -5.79 -6.08 -9.06
N ILE A 177 -4.59 -5.75 -9.56
CA ILE A 177 -3.32 -5.89 -8.82
C ILE A 177 -3.30 -5.00 -7.57
N THR A 178 -3.94 -3.83 -7.65
CA THR A 178 -3.88 -2.77 -6.61
C THR A 178 -4.78 -3.01 -5.39
N ARG A 179 -5.58 -4.10 -5.36
CA ARG A 179 -6.49 -4.40 -4.25
C ARG A 179 -6.19 -5.77 -3.66
N TRP A 180 -5.80 -5.80 -2.40
CA TRP A 180 -5.38 -6.99 -1.67
C TRP A 180 -6.36 -8.17 -1.72
N ASN A 181 -7.68 -7.91 -1.76
CA ASN A 181 -8.71 -8.95 -1.80
C ASN A 181 -9.30 -9.21 -3.20
N SER A 182 -8.73 -8.64 -4.27
CA SER A 182 -9.39 -8.69 -5.59
C SER A 182 -9.45 -10.10 -6.17
N THR A 183 -8.40 -10.91 -5.97
CA THR A 183 -8.38 -12.33 -6.39
C THR A 183 -9.45 -13.14 -5.69
N TYR A 184 -9.62 -12.96 -4.38
CA TYR A 184 -10.68 -13.61 -3.61
C TYR A 184 -12.08 -13.17 -4.09
N ASN A 185 -12.27 -11.87 -4.30
CA ASN A 185 -13.54 -11.32 -4.79
C ASN A 185 -13.88 -11.72 -6.23
N ALA A 186 -12.88 -12.00 -7.06
CA ALA A 186 -13.05 -12.47 -8.43
C ALA A 186 -13.45 -13.94 -8.53
N GLN A 187 -13.32 -14.69 -7.44
CA GLN A 187 -13.69 -16.11 -7.36
C GLN A 187 -15.11 -16.36 -6.82
N ARG A 188 -15.82 -15.29 -6.44
CA ARG A 188 -17.10 -15.34 -5.74
C ARG A 188 -18.20 -14.65 -6.54
#